data_AF-A0A4P5VI53-F1
#
_entry.id   AF-A0A4P5VI53-F1
#
_cell.length_a   1.000
_cell.length_b   1.000
_cell.length_c   1.000
_cell.angle_alpha   90.00
_cell.angle_beta   90.00
_cell.angle_gamma   90.00
#
_symmetry.space_group_name_H-M   'P 1'
#
loop_
_entity.id
_entity.type
_entity.pdbx_description
1 polymer ?
#
loop_
_entity_poly.entity_id
_entity_poly.type
_entity_poly.pdbx_seq_one_letter_code
_entity_poly.pdbx_strand_id
1 'polypeptide(L)'
;MAEEQPITPHAGPTLDSEGQLTYVGDDGRRYVVGLPPDTDGEGIERVMGDLREGHDLLLRIEALCQQWIETVHSPELDHRSALVLLLTTLETSLDVPDSDLD
;
A
#
# COMPACT_ATOMS: atom_id res chain seq x y z
N MET A 1 19.94 1.75 -14.28
CA MET A 1 19.30 1.25 -13.05
C MET A 1 17.84 1.08 -13.44
N ALA A 2 17.32 -0.14 -13.45
CA ALA A 2 15.91 -0.36 -13.81
C ALA A 2 15.07 0.21 -12.66
N GLU A 3 14.18 1.15 -12.96
CA GLU A 3 13.19 1.64 -11.98
C GLU A 3 12.37 0.42 -11.55
N GLU A 4 12.43 0.06 -10.27
CA GLU A 4 11.51 -0.91 -9.67
C GLU A 4 10.12 -0.31 -9.79
N GLN A 5 9.36 -0.81 -10.76
CA GLN A 5 7.95 -0.45 -10.88
C GLN A 5 7.26 -0.88 -9.58
N PRO A 6 6.42 -0.01 -8.99
CA PRO A 6 5.62 -0.40 -7.83
C PRO A 6 4.75 -1.59 -8.25
N ILE A 7 4.91 -2.73 -7.56
CA ILE A 7 4.09 -3.91 -7.82
C ILE A 7 2.81 -3.78 -7.00
N THR A 8 1.67 -3.95 -7.66
CA THR A 8 0.38 -4.06 -7.02
C THR A 8 0.27 -5.39 -6.25
N PRO A 9 -0.09 -5.40 -4.96
CA PRO A 9 -0.31 -6.63 -4.22
C PRO A 9 -1.60 -7.34 -4.64
N HIS A 10 -1.49 -8.59 -5.11
CA HIS A 10 -2.64 -9.45 -5.44
C HIS A 10 -3.35 -10.06 -4.23
N ALA A 11 -2.67 -10.11 -3.09
CA ALA A 11 -3.17 -10.71 -1.87
C ALA A 11 -2.68 -9.92 -0.66
N GLY A 12 -3.45 -9.99 0.43
CA GLY A 12 -3.02 -9.47 1.72
C GLY A 12 -1.66 -10.05 2.12
N PRO A 13 -0.85 -9.29 2.88
CA PRO A 13 0.49 -9.73 3.20
C PRO A 13 0.48 -11.02 4.04
N THR A 14 1.55 -11.80 3.89
CA THR A 14 1.81 -13.09 4.54
C THR A 14 3.25 -13.11 5.09
N LEU A 15 3.50 -13.91 6.12
CA LEU A 15 4.86 -14.15 6.59
C LEU A 15 5.54 -15.21 5.72
N ASP A 16 6.79 -14.98 5.37
CA ASP A 16 7.63 -16.00 4.75
C ASP A 16 8.33 -16.90 5.78
N SER A 17 9.14 -17.85 5.29
CA SER A 17 9.90 -18.79 6.14
C SER A 17 10.97 -18.13 7.02
N GLU A 18 11.30 -16.86 6.77
CA GLU A 18 12.25 -16.06 7.52
C GLU A 18 11.54 -15.07 8.48
N GLY A 19 10.20 -15.09 8.50
CA GLY A 19 9.39 -14.20 9.33
C GLY A 19 9.23 -12.79 8.76
N GLN A 20 9.54 -12.58 7.48
CA GLN A 20 9.40 -11.29 6.83
C GLN A 20 7.97 -11.07 6.31
N LEU A 21 7.51 -9.81 6.36
CA LEU A 21 6.22 -9.44 5.81
C LEU A 21 6.31 -9.38 4.29
N THR A 22 5.54 -10.20 3.60
CA THR A 22 5.59 -10.31 2.14
C THR A 22 4.21 -10.28 1.49
N TYR A 23 4.07 -9.77 0.27
CA TYR A 23 2.88 -10.01 -0.56
C TYR A 23 3.28 -10.72 -1.86
N VAL A 24 2.29 -11.32 -2.53
CA VAL A 24 2.48 -11.88 -3.87
C VAL A 24 1.95 -10.87 -4.89
N GLY A 25 2.78 -10.50 -5.86
CA GLY A 25 2.40 -9.57 -6.93
C GLY A 25 1.81 -10.28 -8.16
N ASP A 26 1.47 -9.49 -9.17
CA ASP A 26 0.84 -9.92 -10.42
C ASP A 26 1.67 -10.87 -11.29
N ASP A 27 2.98 -10.86 -11.08
CA ASP A 27 3.92 -11.75 -11.72
C ASP A 27 4.12 -13.07 -10.95
N GLY A 28 3.36 -13.27 -9.87
CA GLY A 28 3.49 -14.41 -8.97
C GLY A 28 4.73 -14.36 -8.08
N ARG A 29 5.49 -13.26 -8.08
CA ARG A 29 6.67 -13.10 -7.23
C ARG A 29 6.28 -12.58 -5.86
N ARG A 30 7.07 -12.97 -4.86
CA ARG A 30 6.91 -12.55 -3.47
C ARG A 30 7.80 -11.33 -3.22
N TYR A 31 7.22 -10.27 -2.68
CA TYR A 31 7.88 -9.01 -2.37
C TYR A 31 7.81 -8.71 -0.88
N VAL A 32 8.95 -8.31 -0.30
CA VAL A 32 9.05 -7.94 1.12
C VAL A 32 8.59 -6.49 1.28
N VAL A 33 7.61 -6.25 2.14
CA VAL A 33 7.00 -4.92 2.37
C VAL A 33 7.43 -4.25 3.66
N GLY A 34 8.12 -4.98 4.54
CA GLY A 34 8.62 -4.42 5.77
C GLY A 34 9.15 -5.49 6.70
N LEU A 35 9.76 -5.03 7.79
CA LEU A 35 10.05 -5.88 8.93
C LEU A 35 8.73 -6.18 9.67
N PRO A 36 8.59 -7.39 10.26
CA PRO A 36 7.50 -7.63 11.19
C PRO A 36 7.52 -6.55 12.29
N PRO A 37 6.34 -6.15 12.80
CA PRO A 37 6.28 -5.23 13.93
C PRO A 37 7.16 -5.74 15.08
N ASP A 38 7.81 -4.84 15.81
CA ASP A 38 8.64 -5.17 16.98
C ASP A 38 7.75 -5.57 18.17
N THR A 39 7.14 -6.74 18.06
CA THR A 39 6.14 -7.29 18.97
C THR A 39 6.33 -8.81 19.09
N ASP A 40 5.69 -9.41 20.09
CA ASP A 40 5.76 -10.85 20.30
C ASP A 40 4.99 -11.64 19.23
N GLY A 41 5.10 -12.98 19.25
CA GLY A 41 4.46 -13.84 18.26
C GLY A 41 2.94 -13.63 18.15
N GLU A 42 2.25 -13.34 19.26
CA GLU A 42 0.81 -13.04 19.27
C GLU A 42 0.50 -11.66 18.66
N GLY A 43 1.34 -10.66 18.92
CA GLY A 43 1.24 -9.34 18.30
C GLY A 43 1.40 -9.41 16.78
N ILE A 44 2.35 -10.22 16.29
CA ILE A 44 2.56 -10.42 14.87
C ILE A 44 1.30 -11.04 14.24
N GLU A 45 0.75 -12.11 14.83
CA GLU A 45 -0.47 -12.75 14.31
C GLU A 45 -1.66 -11.80 14.22
N ARG A 46 -1.81 -10.90 15.21
CA ARG A 46 -2.86 -9.87 15.23
C ARG A 46 -2.69 -8.88 14.08
N VAL A 47 -1.50 -8.31 13.92
CA VAL A 47 -1.20 -7.38 12.80
C VAL A 47 -1.41 -8.06 11.45
N MET A 48 -1.02 -9.33 11.32
CA MET A 48 -1.30 -10.11 10.11
C MET A 48 -2.79 -10.36 9.89
N GLY A 49 -3.58 -10.49 10.95
CA GLY A 49 -5.04 -10.55 10.90
C GLY A 49 -5.62 -9.24 10.37
N ASP A 50 -5.23 -8.12 10.98
CA ASP A 50 -5.71 -6.78 10.63
C ASP A 50 -5.37 -6.41 9.18
N LEU A 51 -4.15 -6.72 8.72
CA LEU A 51 -3.72 -6.48 7.34
C LEU A 51 -4.49 -7.35 6.33
N ARG A 52 -4.86 -8.58 6.70
CA ARG A 52 -5.69 -9.44 5.85
C ARG A 52 -7.13 -8.94 5.80
N GLU A 53 -7.69 -8.48 6.92
CA GLU A 53 -9.02 -7.88 6.98
C GLU A 53 -9.08 -6.58 6.17
N GLY A 54 -8.03 -5.76 6.23
CA GLY A 54 -7.90 -4.52 5.47
C GLY A 54 -7.63 -4.70 3.97
N HIS A 55 -7.35 -5.91 3.49
CA HIS A 55 -6.92 -6.12 2.10
C HIS A 55 -7.98 -5.69 1.07
N ASP A 56 -9.25 -6.06 1.29
CA ASP A 56 -10.35 -5.66 0.38
C ASP A 56 -10.52 -4.14 0.34
N LEU A 57 -10.25 -3.45 1.45
CA LEU A 57 -10.27 -2.00 1.51
C LEU A 57 -9.09 -1.40 0.74
N LEU A 58 -7.90 -1.99 0.83
CA LEU A 58 -6.73 -1.56 0.07
C LEU A 58 -6.96 -1.65 -1.44
N LEU A 59 -7.53 -2.76 -1.92
CA LEU A 59 -7.89 -2.92 -3.33
C LEU A 59 -8.91 -1.86 -3.80
N ARG A 60 -9.85 -1.48 -2.94
CA ARG A 60 -10.80 -0.40 -3.25
C ARG A 60 -10.11 0.96 -3.32
N ILE A 61 -9.18 1.24 -2.40
CA ILE A 61 -8.39 2.48 -2.43
C ILE A 61 -7.59 2.56 -3.74
N GLU A 62 -6.94 1.47 -4.14
CA GLU A 62 -6.20 1.41 -5.40
C GLU A 62 -7.09 1.70 -6.61
N ALA A 63 -8.25 1.03 -6.70
CA ALA A 63 -9.20 1.27 -7.79
C ALA A 63 -9.70 2.72 -7.84
N LEU A 64 -9.96 3.34 -6.68
CA LEU A 64 -10.37 4.74 -6.58
C LEU A 64 -9.25 5.70 -7.00
N CYS A 65 -8.01 5.43 -6.61
CA CYS A 65 -6.83 6.19 -7.02
C CYS A 65 -6.67 6.15 -8.54
N GLN A 66 -6.76 4.95 -9.13
CA GLN A 66 -6.67 4.78 -10.58
C GLN A 66 -7.80 5.51 -11.32
N GLN A 67 -9.05 5.39 -10.83
CA GLN A 67 -10.20 6.09 -11.39
C GLN A 67 -10.03 7.62 -11.34
N TRP A 68 -9.49 8.14 -10.23
CA TRP A 68 -9.21 9.57 -10.11
C TRP A 68 -8.17 10.03 -11.14
N ILE A 69 -7.07 9.27 -11.30
CA ILE A 69 -6.02 9.58 -12.29
C ILE A 69 -6.61 9.61 -13.70
N GLU A 70 -7.39 8.60 -14.07
CA GLU A 70 -8.06 8.53 -15.38
C GLU A 70 -9.03 9.69 -15.62
N THR A 71 -9.68 10.19 -14.56
CA THR A 71 -10.63 11.30 -14.64
C THR A 71 -9.95 12.64 -14.88
N VAL A 72 -8.78 12.88 -14.26
CA VAL A 72 -8.06 14.15 -14.37
C VAL A 72 -7.00 14.16 -15.46
N HIS A 73 -6.64 12.99 -15.99
CA HIS A 73 -5.66 12.88 -17.06
C HIS A 73 -6.10 13.66 -18.29
N SER A 74 -5.25 14.57 -18.75
CA SER A 74 -5.47 15.36 -19.95
C SER A 74 -4.14 15.61 -20.66
N PRO A 75 -4.15 16.13 -21.90
CA PRO A 75 -2.92 16.53 -22.58
C PRO A 75 -2.06 17.54 -21.80
N GLU A 76 -2.69 18.33 -20.93
CA GLU A 76 -2.06 19.33 -20.07
C GLU A 76 -1.60 18.76 -18.72
N LEU A 77 -2.16 17.61 -18.31
CA LEU A 77 -1.81 16.91 -17.08
C LEU A 77 -1.53 15.43 -17.38
N ASP A 78 -0.25 15.11 -17.58
CA ASP A 78 0.17 13.73 -17.81
C ASP A 78 -0.08 12.84 -16.59
N HIS A 79 -0.09 11.53 -16.83
CA HIS A 79 -0.36 10.52 -15.81
C HIS A 79 0.59 10.63 -14.60
N ARG A 80 1.88 10.92 -14.84
CA ARG A 80 2.88 11.03 -13.77
C ARG A 80 2.60 12.23 -12.87
N SER A 81 2.23 13.36 -13.45
CA SER A 81 1.90 14.60 -12.74
C SER A 81 0.60 14.44 -11.94
N ALA A 82 -0.41 13.76 -12.50
CA ALA A 82 -1.62 13.40 -11.79
C ALA A 82 -1.30 12.51 -10.56
N LEU A 83 -0.48 11.46 -10.74
CA LEU A 83 -0.06 10.59 -9.64
C LEU A 83 0.65 11.35 -8.53
N VAL A 84 1.59 12.24 -8.87
CA VAL A 84 2.30 13.07 -7.87
C VAL A 84 1.31 13.96 -7.11
N LEU A 85 0.38 14.61 -7.80
CA LEU A 85 -0.64 15.44 -7.18
C LEU A 85 -1.52 14.64 -6.21
N LEU A 86 -1.95 13.44 -6.61
CA LEU A 86 -2.73 12.54 -5.77
C LEU A 86 -1.98 12.16 -4.50
N LEU A 87 -0.73 11.71 -4.62
CA LEU A 87 0.08 11.28 -3.48
C LEU A 87 0.32 12.41 -2.50
N THR A 88 0.71 13.60 -2.97
CA THR A 88 0.91 14.77 -2.10
C THR A 88 -0.39 15.20 -1.41
N THR A 89 -1.53 15.11 -2.09
CA THR A 89 -2.84 15.43 -1.51
C THR A 89 -3.20 14.42 -0.42
N LEU A 90 -3.04 13.13 -0.69
CA LEU A 90 -3.32 12.07 0.28
C LEU A 90 -2.39 12.16 1.50
N GLU A 91 -1.08 12.33 1.29
CA GLU A 91 -0.09 12.54 2.34
C GLU A 91 -0.52 13.69 3.27
N THR A 92 -0.82 14.86 2.71
CA THR A 92 -1.25 16.02 3.49
C THR A 92 -2.57 15.80 4.25
N SER A 93 -3.49 15.00 3.68
CA SER A 93 -4.81 14.77 4.29
C SER A 93 -4.83 13.65 5.34
N LEU A 94 -3.92 12.67 5.22
CA LEU A 94 -3.86 11.49 6.06
C LEU A 94 -2.80 11.60 7.17
N ASP A 95 -1.84 12.51 7.01
CA ASP A 95 -0.89 12.88 8.06
C ASP A 95 -1.59 13.74 9.12
N VAL A 96 -2.50 13.12 9.88
CA VAL A 96 -3.03 13.66 11.13
C VAL A 96 -2.00 13.31 12.20
N PRO A 97 -1.40 14.29 12.90
CA PRO A 97 -0.46 13.98 13.97
C PRO A 97 -1.17 13.15 15.05
N ASP A 98 -0.50 12.11 15.57
CA ASP A 98 -0.94 11.24 16.69
C ASP A 98 -1.42 12.02 17.94
N SER A 99 -1.21 13.33 17.98
CA SER A 99 -1.49 14.23 19.11
C SER A 99 -2.94 14.69 19.23
N ASP A 100 -3.84 14.38 18.28
CA ASP A 100 -5.28 14.70 18.38
C ASP A 100 -6.14 13.51 18.86
N LEU A 101 -5.51 12.44 19.34
CA LEU A 101 -6.15 11.30 20.02
C LEU A 101 -6.03 11.43 21.55
N ASP A 102 -6.52 12.54 22.12
CA ASP A 102 -6.69 12.75 23.57
C ASP A 102 -8.11 13.27 23.90
#